data_AF-K3ZK85-F1
#
_entry.id   AF-K3ZK85-F1
#
_cell.length_a   1.000
_cell.length_b   1.000
_cell.length_c   1.000
_cell.angle_alpha   90.00
_cell.angle_beta   90.00
_cell.angle_gamma   90.00
#
_symmetry.space_group_name_H-M   'P 1'
#
loop_
_entity.id
_entity.type
_entity.pdbx_description
1 polymer ?
#
loop_
_entity_poly.entity_id
_entity_poly.type
_entity_poly.pdbx_seq_one_letter_code
_entity_poly.pdbx_strand_id
1 'polypeptide(L)'
;MEMITGRKVLDDSLPEDETHLVTIFRRNMLDKDKFRKFVDPTLELSAESWSSLLEVADLARHCTAREPYQRPDMCHCVNRLSSLVDQWKPTNIVDEEEDEGTSEMGLHQQLERWRRDDFTISDSDSFSRYNMSRKYH
;
A
#
# COMPACT_ATOMS: atom_id res chain seq x y z
N MET A 1 -1.03 5.37 6.19
CA MET A 1 -0.85 6.77 6.63
C MET A 1 0.37 7.37 5.98
N GLU A 2 1.54 6.75 6.08
CA GLU A 2 2.78 7.21 5.41
C GLU A 2 2.58 7.44 3.91
N MET A 3 1.97 6.48 3.20
CA MET A 3 1.64 6.61 1.76
C MET A 3 0.67 7.77 1.43
N ILE A 4 -0.19 8.17 2.37
CA ILE A 4 -1.17 9.24 2.12
C ILE A 4 -0.53 10.61 2.30
N THR A 5 0.47 10.72 3.18
CA THR A 5 1.01 12.01 3.63
C THR A 5 2.44 12.26 3.19
N GLY A 6 3.16 11.23 2.70
CA GLY A 6 4.58 11.32 2.36
C GLY A 6 5.49 11.55 3.59
N ARG A 7 5.00 11.23 4.80
CA ARG A 7 5.69 11.52 6.07
C ARG A 7 6.08 10.22 6.78
N LYS A 8 7.17 10.27 7.55
CA LYS A 8 7.63 9.17 8.40
C LYS A 8 6.68 8.96 9.58
N VAL A 9 6.52 7.72 10.03
CA VAL A 9 5.71 7.40 11.22
C VAL A 9 6.23 8.07 12.50
N LEU A 10 7.56 8.15 12.65
CA LEU A 10 8.27 8.88 13.70
C LEU A 10 9.23 9.87 13.04
N ASP A 11 9.10 11.15 13.36
CA ASP A 11 9.97 12.20 12.86
C ASP A 11 10.45 13.12 13.99
N ASP A 12 11.64 12.80 14.52
CA ASP A 12 12.26 13.54 15.62
C ASP A 12 12.77 14.94 15.20
N SER A 13 12.69 15.29 13.90
CA SER A 13 13.03 16.63 13.42
C SER A 13 11.88 17.63 13.57
N LEU A 14 10.66 17.15 13.83
CA LEU A 14 9.46 17.95 14.03
C LEU A 14 9.26 18.32 15.52
N PRO A 15 8.43 19.34 15.82
CA PRO A 15 8.01 19.64 17.20
C PRO A 15 7.41 18.40 17.90
N GLU A 16 7.50 18.35 19.23
CA GLU A 16 7.07 17.19 20.03
C GLU A 16 5.62 16.73 19.73
N ASP A 17 4.70 17.68 19.51
CA ASP A 17 3.30 17.39 19.19
C ASP A 17 3.07 16.93 17.74
N GLU A 18 4.10 17.01 16.89
CA GLU A 18 4.12 16.61 15.49
C GLU A 18 5.09 15.45 15.16
N THR A 19 5.74 14.85 16.16
CA THR A 19 6.65 13.70 15.99
C THR A 19 5.94 12.42 15.55
N HIS A 20 4.72 12.18 16.06
CA HIS A 20 3.99 10.92 15.88
C HIS A 20 2.90 11.03 14.80
N LEU A 21 3.15 10.43 13.64
CA LEU A 21 2.23 10.49 12.49
C LEU A 21 0.80 10.05 12.84
N VAL A 22 0.64 8.95 13.59
CA VAL A 22 -0.68 8.40 13.93
C VAL A 22 -1.52 9.40 14.72
N THR A 23 -0.91 10.11 15.67
CA THR A 23 -1.57 11.10 16.51
C THR A 23 -2.06 12.28 15.67
N ILE A 24 -1.18 12.81 14.82
CA ILE A 24 -1.44 14.00 14.01
C ILE A 24 -2.42 13.68 12.89
N PHE A 25 -2.31 12.50 12.26
CA PHE A 25 -3.22 12.04 11.22
C PHE A 25 -4.66 12.00 11.73
N ARG A 26 -4.88 11.45 12.94
CA ARG A 26 -6.20 11.45 13.58
C ARG A 26 -6.73 12.84 13.86
N ARG A 27 -5.87 13.74 14.37
CA ARG A 27 -6.23 15.14 14.63
C ARG A 27 -6.64 15.86 13.34
N ASN A 28 -5.89 15.68 12.26
CA ASN A 28 -6.16 16.32 10.98
C ASN A 28 -7.38 15.74 10.27
N MET A 29 -7.66 14.43 10.35
CA MET A 29 -8.84 13.83 9.72
C MET A 29 -10.19 14.39 10.23
N LEU A 30 -10.23 14.99 11.41
CA LEU A 30 -11.45 15.61 11.95
C LEU A 30 -11.85 16.91 11.24
N ASP A 31 -10.90 17.54 10.54
CA ASP A 31 -11.07 18.82 9.87
C ASP A 31 -10.69 18.64 8.39
N LYS A 32 -11.69 18.76 7.50
CA LYS A 32 -11.51 18.49 6.07
C LYS A 32 -10.44 19.39 5.43
N ASP A 33 -10.35 20.64 5.86
CA ASP A 33 -9.42 21.61 5.29
C ASP A 33 -8.00 21.36 5.78
N LYS A 34 -7.84 20.99 7.06
CA LYS A 34 -6.54 20.57 7.60
C LYS A 34 -6.09 19.27 6.99
N PHE A 35 -6.98 18.29 6.86
CA PHE A 35 -6.64 17.02 6.21
C PHE A 35 -6.18 17.23 4.77
N ARG A 36 -6.85 18.11 4.01
CA ARG A 36 -6.45 18.40 2.63
C ARG A 36 -5.04 18.98 2.51
N LYS A 37 -4.61 19.80 3.46
CA LYS A 37 -3.23 20.32 3.52
C LYS A 37 -2.22 19.31 4.07
N PHE A 38 -2.70 18.28 4.75
CA PHE A 38 -1.87 17.26 5.38
C PHE A 38 -1.55 16.08 4.45
N VAL A 39 -2.41 15.83 3.46
CA VAL A 39 -2.17 14.89 2.36
C VAL A 39 -0.94 15.32 1.56
N ASP A 40 -0.21 14.34 1.04
CA ASP A 40 0.98 14.57 0.23
C ASP A 40 0.66 15.47 -0.97
N PRO A 41 1.28 16.66 -1.10
CA PRO A 41 1.02 17.57 -2.19
C PRO A 41 1.44 17.04 -3.56
N THR A 42 2.27 15.98 -3.64
CA THR A 42 2.64 15.37 -4.92
C THR A 42 1.56 14.42 -5.46
N LEU A 43 0.50 14.15 -4.70
CA LEU A 43 -0.63 13.36 -5.17
C LEU A 43 -1.56 14.25 -6.03
N GLU A 44 -1.53 14.02 -7.34
CA GLU A 44 -2.42 14.67 -8.29
C GLU A 44 -3.82 14.03 -8.25
N LEU A 45 -4.67 14.49 -7.32
CA LEU A 45 -5.96 13.86 -7.04
C LEU A 45 -7.11 14.56 -7.77
N SER A 46 -7.80 13.81 -8.64
CA SER A 46 -9.13 14.17 -9.14
C SER A 46 -10.19 14.13 -8.02
N ALA A 47 -11.39 14.67 -8.25
CA ALA A 47 -12.48 14.62 -7.27
C ALA A 47 -12.89 13.17 -6.91
N GLU A 48 -12.87 12.26 -7.88
CA GLU A 48 -13.12 10.83 -7.68
C GLU A 48 -11.99 10.17 -6.88
N SER A 49 -10.73 10.44 -7.25
CA SER A 49 -9.55 9.94 -6.54
C SER A 49 -9.49 10.45 -5.10
N TRP A 50 -9.97 11.67 -4.86
CA TRP A 50 -10.11 12.24 -3.53
C TRP A 50 -11.09 11.45 -2.65
N SER A 51 -12.22 11.02 -3.22
CA SER A 51 -13.17 10.16 -2.49
C SER A 51 -12.53 8.83 -2.12
N SER A 52 -11.82 8.19 -3.05
CA SER A 52 -11.11 6.94 -2.81
C SER A 52 -10.00 7.10 -1.77
N LEU A 53 -9.27 8.23 -1.78
CA LEU A 53 -8.27 8.56 -0.76
C LEU A 53 -8.90 8.66 0.64
N LEU A 54 -10.07 9.30 0.76
CA LEU A 54 -10.78 9.42 2.04
C LEU A 54 -11.21 8.05 2.57
N GLU A 55 -11.64 7.13 1.71
CA GLU A 55 -11.95 5.75 2.09
C GLU A 55 -10.71 5.01 2.64
N VAL A 56 -9.56 5.12 1.97
CA VAL A 56 -8.29 4.54 2.43
C VAL A 56 -7.83 5.19 3.75
N ALA A 57 -8.01 6.51 3.88
CA ALA A 57 -7.69 7.25 5.10
C ALA A 57 -8.54 6.81 6.30
N ASP A 58 -9.85 6.62 6.08
CA ASP A 58 -10.75 6.12 7.11
C ASP A 58 -10.42 4.67 7.50
N LEU A 59 -10.10 3.81 6.54
CA LEU A 59 -9.62 2.45 6.82
C LEU A 59 -8.35 2.49 7.68
N ALA A 60 -7.35 3.30 7.31
CA ALA A 60 -6.11 3.44 8.06
C ALA A 60 -6.35 3.93 9.51
N ARG A 61 -7.30 4.85 9.71
CA ARG A 61 -7.72 5.32 11.04
C ARG A 61 -8.26 4.16 11.91
N HIS A 62 -9.08 3.28 11.33
CA HIS A 62 -9.61 2.11 12.03
C HIS A 62 -8.54 1.05 12.30
N CYS A 63 -7.67 0.76 11.33
CA CYS A 63 -6.57 -0.22 11.50
C CYS A 63 -5.63 0.14 12.65
N THR A 64 -5.46 1.43 12.93
CA THR A 64 -4.57 1.90 14.00
C THR A 64 -5.28 2.08 15.34
N ALA A 65 -6.58 1.76 15.45
CA ALA A 65 -7.40 2.05 16.64
C ALA A 65 -6.69 1.66 17.95
N ARG A 66 -6.85 2.50 18.98
CA ARG A 66 -6.13 2.31 20.24
C ARG A 66 -6.43 0.93 20.82
N GLU A 67 -7.71 0.59 20.87
CA GLU A 67 -8.18 -0.68 21.40
C GLU A 67 -8.19 -1.76 20.31
N PRO A 68 -7.61 -2.96 20.55
CA PRO A 68 -7.49 -4.00 19.53
C PRO A 68 -8.81 -4.45 18.92
N TYR A 69 -9.89 -4.53 19.72
CA TYR A 69 -11.20 -5.00 19.27
C TYR A 69 -11.92 -4.00 18.34
N GLN A 70 -11.43 -2.77 18.20
CA GLN A 70 -11.94 -1.79 17.25
C GLN A 70 -11.22 -1.86 15.90
N ARG A 71 -10.15 -2.64 15.81
CA ARG A 71 -9.38 -2.80 14.56
C ARG A 71 -10.11 -3.82 13.69
N PRO A 72 -10.29 -3.55 12.40
CA PRO A 72 -10.84 -4.52 11.47
C PRO A 72 -9.87 -5.69 11.30
N ASP A 73 -10.41 -6.89 11.07
CA ASP A 73 -9.62 -8.03 10.63
C ASP A 73 -8.97 -7.74 9.27
N MET A 74 -7.80 -8.32 9.01
CA MET A 74 -7.09 -8.11 7.75
C MET A 74 -7.90 -8.51 6.52
N CYS A 75 -8.80 -9.50 6.62
CA CYS A 75 -9.72 -9.85 5.53
C CYS A 75 -10.64 -8.67 5.17
N HIS A 76 -11.15 -7.94 6.17
CA HIS A 76 -11.99 -6.76 5.94
C HIS A 76 -11.18 -5.62 5.28
N CYS A 77 -9.93 -5.42 5.71
CA CYS A 77 -9.03 -4.44 5.10
C CYS A 77 -8.80 -4.72 3.61
N VAL A 78 -8.46 -5.98 3.27
CA VAL A 78 -8.22 -6.39 1.89
C VAL A 78 -9.47 -6.18 1.04
N ASN A 79 -10.63 -6.66 1.49
CA ASN A 79 -11.88 -6.52 0.74
C ASN A 79 -12.22 -5.04 0.44
N ARG A 80 -12.01 -4.13 1.41
CA ARG A 80 -12.27 -2.70 1.21
C ARG A 80 -11.26 -2.05 0.25
N LEU A 81 -10.01 -2.49 0.27
CA LEU A 81 -8.99 -2.00 -0.68
C LEU A 81 -9.21 -2.56 -2.09
N SER A 82 -9.56 -3.84 -2.23
CA SER A 82 -9.82 -4.48 -3.54
C SER A 82 -10.88 -3.74 -4.35
N SER A 83 -11.98 -3.32 -3.70
CA SER A 83 -13.04 -2.58 -4.40
C SER A 83 -12.61 -1.23 -4.98
N LEU A 84 -11.57 -0.60 -4.40
CA LEU A 84 -11.01 0.66 -4.91
C LEU A 84 -10.03 0.41 -6.06
N VAL A 85 -9.29 -0.69 -5.97
CA VAL A 85 -8.32 -1.10 -6.99
C VAL A 85 -9.00 -1.48 -8.31
N ASP A 86 -10.16 -2.11 -8.26
CA ASP A 86 -10.95 -2.45 -9.46
C ASP A 86 -11.41 -1.22 -10.26
N GLN A 87 -11.53 -0.07 -9.60
CA GLN A 87 -11.91 1.21 -10.21
C GLN A 87 -10.69 1.97 -10.76
N TRP A 88 -9.48 1.62 -10.31
CA TRP A 88 -8.26 2.30 -10.71
C TRP A 88 -7.88 1.94 -12.15
N LYS A 89 -7.57 2.97 -12.93
CA LYS A 89 -7.01 2.83 -14.28
C LYS A 89 -5.63 3.47 -14.31
N PRO A 90 -4.59 2.79 -14.82
CA PRO A 90 -3.30 3.42 -15.02
C PRO A 90 -3.48 4.63 -15.96
N THR A 91 -2.93 5.78 -15.57
CA THR A 91 -2.87 6.93 -16.48
C THR A 91 -1.98 6.54 -17.65
N ASN A 92 -2.44 6.76 -18.89
CA ASN A 92 -1.61 6.60 -20.08
C ASN A 92 -0.42 7.57 -19.95
N ILE A 93 0.72 7.06 -19.49
CA ILE A 93 1.99 7.73 -19.69
C ILE A 93 2.22 7.60 -21.19
N VAL A 94 1.89 8.67 -21.92
CA VAL A 94 2.19 8.76 -23.34
C VAL A 94 3.70 8.94 -23.40
N ASP A 95 4.44 7.83 -23.45
CA ASP A 95 5.82 7.88 -23.91
C ASP A 95 5.73 8.35 -25.37
N GLU A 96 6.12 9.60 -25.63
CA GLU A 96 6.19 10.20 -26.98
C GLU A 96 7.32 9.59 -27.83
N GLU A 97 7.78 8.39 -27.52
CA GLU A 97 8.83 7.67 -28.24
C GLU A 97 8.26 6.32 -28.68
N GLU A 98 8.10 6.19 -30.00
CA GLU A 98 7.64 5.02 -30.74
C GLU A 98 8.31 3.71 -30.27
N ASP A 99 7.54 2.73 -29.77
CA ASP A 99 7.64 1.35 -30.28
C ASP A 99 6.33 0.57 -30.07
N GLU A 100 5.98 -0.13 -31.13
CA GLU A 100 4.76 -0.84 -31.38
C GLU A 100 4.74 -2.16 -30.58
N GLY A 101 3.91 -2.26 -29.53
CA GLY A 101 3.39 -3.58 -29.11
C GLY A 101 3.47 -4.02 -27.65
N THR A 102 3.41 -3.16 -26.63
CA THR A 102 3.03 -3.64 -25.29
C THR A 102 1.54 -3.48 -25.09
N SER A 103 0.79 -4.53 -25.44
CA SER A 103 -0.63 -4.66 -25.12
C SER A 103 -0.87 -4.39 -23.64
N GLU A 104 -1.61 -3.32 -23.39
CA GLU A 104 -2.19 -2.86 -22.13
C GLU A 104 -2.83 -4.03 -21.37
N MET A 105 -2.08 -4.71 -20.50
CA MET A 105 -2.64 -5.73 -19.62
C MET A 105 -3.20 -5.04 -18.37
N GLY A 106 -4.49 -5.19 -18.12
CA GLY A 106 -5.12 -4.67 -16.91
C GLY A 106 -4.54 -5.31 -15.65
N LEU A 107 -4.60 -4.59 -14.52
CA LEU A 107 -4.01 -5.02 -13.24
C LEU A 107 -4.41 -6.44 -12.83
N HIS A 108 -5.65 -6.84 -13.06
CA HIS A 108 -6.13 -8.19 -12.79
C HIS A 108 -5.34 -9.26 -13.57
N GLN A 109 -5.01 -8.99 -14.84
CA GLN A 109 -4.23 -9.88 -15.69
C GLN A 109 -2.75 -9.92 -15.28
N GLN A 110 -2.25 -8.80 -14.75
CA GLN A 110 -0.89 -8.67 -14.21
C GLN A 110 -0.73 -9.44 -12.89
N LEU A 111 -1.71 -9.34 -11.99
CA LEU A 111 -1.79 -10.13 -10.75
C LEU A 111 -1.83 -11.63 -11.03
N GLU A 112 -2.63 -12.05 -12.02
CA GLU A 112 -2.72 -13.44 -12.45
C GLU A 112 -1.40 -13.98 -13.02
N ARG A 113 -0.59 -13.14 -13.68
CA ARG A 113 0.77 -13.51 -14.10
C ARG A 113 1.70 -13.71 -12.90
N TRP A 114 1.79 -12.74 -12.00
CA TRP A 114 2.62 -12.86 -10.81
C TRP A 114 2.26 -14.08 -9.95
N ARG A 115 0.96 -14.40 -9.86
CA ARG A 115 0.50 -15.60 -9.19
C ARG A 115 0.97 -16.89 -9.87
N ARG A 116 1.06 -16.93 -11.20
CA ARG A 116 1.61 -18.10 -11.92
C ARG A 116 3.12 -18.21 -11.76
N ASP A 117 3.82 -17.07 -11.76
CA ASP A 117 5.27 -17.05 -11.63
C ASP A 117 5.73 -17.60 -10.26
N ASP A 118 4.96 -17.40 -9.20
CA ASP A 118 5.21 -17.94 -7.84
C ASP A 118 5.16 -19.49 -7.78
N PHE A 119 4.48 -20.15 -8.73
CA PHE A 119 4.40 -21.62 -8.83
C PHE A 119 5.42 -22.24 -9.82
N THR A 120 6.27 -21.42 -10.45
CA THR A 120 7.28 -21.90 -11.41
C THR A 120 8.70 -22.03 -10.84
N ILE A 121 8.89 -21.81 -9.53
CA ILE A 121 10.05 -22.35 -8.83
C ILE A 121 9.91 -23.88 -8.88
N SER A 122 10.55 -24.46 -9.89
CA SER A 122 10.62 -25.88 -10.17
C SER A 122 11.04 -26.64 -8.91
N ASP A 123 10.12 -27.46 -8.37
CA ASP A 123 10.32 -28.49 -7.34
C ASP A 123 11.26 -29.64 -7.82
N SER A 124 12.32 -29.30 -8.56
CA SER A 124 13.21 -30.27 -9.21
C SER A 124 14.67 -30.15 -8.83
N ASP A 125 15.02 -29.55 -7.68
CA ASP A 125 16.37 -29.67 -7.14
C ASP A 125 16.41 -30.42 -5.79
N SER A 126 16.25 -31.74 -5.95
CA SER A 126 16.93 -32.81 -5.21
C SER A 126 17.15 -32.67 -3.70
N PHE A 127 16.24 -33.27 -2.95
CA PHE A 127 16.58 -33.99 -1.72
C PHE A 127 17.64 -35.07 -2.00
N SER A 128 18.93 -34.77 -1.80
CA SER A 128 19.97 -35.69 -1.28
C SER A 128 21.38 -35.17 -1.54
N ARG A 129 22.11 -34.88 -0.45
CA ARG A 129 23.55 -34.59 -0.22
C ARG A 129 23.58 -33.30 0.61
N TYR A 130 23.79 -33.32 1.92
CA TYR A 130 24.92 -33.90 2.62
C TYR A 130 24.53 -34.33 4.03
N ASN A 131 24.60 -35.64 4.27
CA ASN A 131 24.91 -36.18 5.58
C ASN A 131 26.42 -36.00 5.78
N MET A 132 26.83 -35.02 6.58
CA MET A 132 28.21 -34.93 7.08
C MET A 132 28.16 -34.38 8.50
N SER A 133 28.40 -35.29 9.45
CA SER A 133 28.58 -35.02 10.87
C SER A 133 29.60 -33.90 11.08
N ARG A 134 29.22 -32.87 11.85
CA ARG A 134 30.18 -32.04 12.57
C ARG A 134 30.09 -32.34 14.05
N LYS A 135 30.95 -33.28 14.49
CA LYS A 135 31.64 -33.13 15.77
C LYS A 135 32.67 -32.01 15.61
N TYR A 136 32.84 -31.15 16.61
CA TYR A 136 34.03 -31.11 17.47
C TYR A 136 34.03 -29.87 18.38
N HIS A 137 34.39 -30.17 19.64
CA HIS A 137 34.94 -29.36 20.73
C HIS A 137 34.13 -28.19 21.32
#